data_AF-A0A8K0X571-F1
#
_entry.id   AF-A0A8K0X571-F1
#
_cell.length_a   1.000
_cell.length_b   1.000
_cell.length_c   1.000
_cell.angle_alpha   90.00
_cell.angle_beta   90.00
_cell.angle_gamma   90.00
#
_symmetry.space_group_name_H-M   'P 1'
#
loop_
_entity.id
_entity.type
_entity.pdbx_description
1 polymer ?
#
loop_
_entity_poly.entity_id
_entity_poly.type
_entity_poly.pdbx_seq_one_letter_code
_entity_poly.pdbx_strand_id
1 'polypeptide(L)'
;MCQPGRVRGYARRSLYNKDFPAVIEAVNSSVDGYIITFQNTSQRKKLDDFEGELYQPVLVTAEVGSVPGQVQATQTVEADMYLWNGDAEAVSTGPWSLERFIEERLQDWLDLFDGMELTGED
;
A
#
# COMPACT_ATOMS: atom_id res chain seq x y z
N MET A 1 -14.37 -6.16 -3.27
CA MET A 1 -14.45 -6.54 -1.84
C MET A 1 -13.16 -6.12 -1.17
N CYS A 2 -13.19 -5.76 0.11
CA CYS A 2 -12.01 -5.35 0.87
C CYS A 2 -11.97 -6.15 2.17
N GLN A 3 -10.84 -6.77 2.48
CA GLN A 3 -10.66 -7.58 3.69
C GLN A 3 -9.28 -7.32 4.30
N PRO A 4 -9.15 -7.35 5.64
CA PRO A 4 -7.84 -7.21 6.28
C PRO A 4 -6.87 -8.29 5.79
N GLY A 5 -5.60 -7.91 5.68
CA GLY A 5 -4.55 -8.86 5.36
C GLY A 5 -3.16 -8.43 5.81
N ARG A 6 -2.25 -9.39 5.85
CA ARG A 6 -0.86 -9.20 6.25
C ARG A 6 0.09 -9.83 5.24
N VAL A 7 1.18 -9.12 4.92
CA VAL A 7 2.27 -9.64 4.08
C VAL A 7 3.55 -9.65 4.90
N ARG A 8 4.28 -10.77 4.92
CA ARG A 8 5.55 -10.93 5.64
C ARG A 8 6.75 -10.68 4.72
N GLY A 9 7.89 -10.34 5.30
CA GLY A 9 9.11 -10.06 4.56
C GLY A 9 9.18 -8.64 4.02
N TYR A 10 8.29 -7.75 4.45
CA TYR A 10 8.21 -6.36 4.02
C TYR A 10 8.01 -5.42 5.20
N ALA A 11 8.39 -4.16 5.02
CA ALA A 11 8.15 -3.09 5.98
C ALA A 11 7.59 -1.85 5.28
N ARG A 12 6.62 -1.21 5.95
CA ARG A 12 6.12 0.11 5.57
C ARG A 12 6.99 1.18 6.24
N ARG A 13 7.55 2.08 5.44
CA ARG A 13 8.47 3.15 5.87
C ARG A 13 7.97 4.50 5.42
N SER A 14 8.33 5.53 6.18
CA SER A 14 8.13 6.92 5.73
C SER A 14 9.19 7.27 4.69
N LEU A 15 8.84 8.14 3.76
CA LEU A 15 9.77 8.75 2.81
C LEU A 15 10.15 10.16 3.27
N TYR A 16 11.37 10.61 2.98
CA TYR A 16 11.78 11.98 3.29
C TYR A 16 10.97 12.99 2.46
N ASN A 17 10.42 14.00 3.13
CA ASN A 17 9.65 15.09 2.52
C ASN A 17 8.41 14.64 1.73
N LYS A 18 7.84 13.47 2.04
CA LYS A 18 6.61 12.94 1.46
C LYS A 18 5.67 12.46 2.55
N ASP A 19 4.37 12.52 2.28
CA ASP A 19 3.32 12.14 3.25
C ASP A 19 2.80 10.72 3.06
N PHE A 20 3.14 10.12 1.94
CA PHE A 20 2.78 8.76 1.59
C PHE A 20 3.89 7.77 1.97
N PRO A 21 3.53 6.51 2.28
CA PRO A 21 4.49 5.50 2.69
C PRO A 21 5.16 4.82 1.49
N ALA A 22 6.33 4.23 1.73
CA ALA A 22 6.95 3.23 0.88
C ALA A 22 6.82 1.84 1.51
N VAL A 23 6.60 0.81 0.69
CA VAL A 23 6.81 -0.58 1.09
C VAL A 23 8.11 -1.09 0.49
N ILE A 24 8.97 -1.64 1.34
CA ILE A 24 10.28 -2.19 0.96
C ILE A 24 10.45 -3.60 1.52
N GLU A 25 11.35 -4.39 0.93
CA GLU A 25 11.74 -5.69 1.48
C GLU A 25 12.40 -5.55 2.86
N ALA A 26 11.97 -6.39 3.80
CA ALA A 26 12.47 -6.46 5.16
C ALA A 26 12.16 -7.83 5.78
N VAL A 27 13.15 -8.73 5.73
CA VAL A 27 13.03 -10.18 6.05
C VAL A 27 12.30 -10.46 7.37
N ASN A 28 12.52 -9.67 8.41
CA ASN A 28 11.96 -9.88 9.75
C ASN A 28 10.81 -8.92 10.08
N SER A 29 10.06 -8.47 9.07
CA SER A 29 8.97 -7.52 9.22
C SER A 29 7.71 -8.01 8.51
N SER A 30 6.60 -7.32 8.80
CA SER A 30 5.35 -7.53 8.09
C SER A 30 4.61 -6.21 7.90
N VAL A 31 3.79 -6.15 6.86
CA VAL A 31 2.91 -5.03 6.57
C VAL A 31 1.46 -5.49 6.75
N ASP A 32 0.72 -4.76 7.59
CA ASP A 32 -0.72 -4.88 7.71
C ASP A 32 -1.42 -3.93 6.73
N GLY A 33 -2.51 -4.39 6.15
CA GLY A 33 -3.31 -3.60 5.24
C GLY A 33 -4.60 -4.29 4.84
N TYR A 34 -5.03 -4.02 3.62
CA TYR A 34 -6.24 -4.57 3.06
C TYR A 34 -5.97 -5.22 1.71
N ILE A 35 -6.61 -6.37 1.48
CA ILE A 35 -6.64 -7.05 0.19
C ILE A 35 -7.87 -6.55 -0.54
N ILE A 36 -7.66 -5.92 -1.69
CA ILE A 36 -8.71 -5.35 -2.52
C ILE A 36 -8.93 -6.26 -3.73
N THR A 37 -10.17 -6.70 -3.92
CA THR A 37 -10.59 -7.42 -5.12
C THR A 37 -11.38 -6.47 -6.01
N PHE A 38 -10.83 -6.17 -7.19
CA PHE A 38 -11.45 -5.35 -8.22
C PHE A 38 -12.55 -6.12 -8.97
N GLN A 39 -13.54 -5.39 -9.48
CA GLN A 39 -14.62 -5.97 -10.27
C GLN A 39 -14.25 -6.10 -11.76
N ASN A 40 -13.33 -5.27 -12.23
CA ASN A 40 -12.86 -5.25 -13.61
C ASN A 40 -11.43 -4.70 -13.71
N THR A 41 -10.82 -4.87 -14.88
CA THR A 41 -9.45 -4.44 -15.16
C THR A 41 -9.30 -2.92 -15.13
N SER A 42 -10.28 -2.15 -15.60
CA SER A 42 -10.23 -0.68 -15.57
C SER A 42 -10.06 -0.12 -14.15
N GLN A 43 -10.71 -0.72 -13.13
CA GLN A 43 -10.49 -0.32 -11.73
C GLN A 43 -9.06 -0.59 -11.26
N ARG A 44 -8.47 -1.71 -11.68
CA ARG A 44 -7.06 -2.01 -11.40
C ARG A 44 -6.15 -1.00 -12.10
N LYS A 45 -6.41 -0.71 -13.38
CA LYS A 45 -5.62 0.23 -14.18
C LYS A 45 -5.62 1.65 -13.60
N LYS A 46 -6.76 2.13 -13.10
CA LYS A 46 -6.84 3.42 -12.38
C LYS A 46 -5.89 3.48 -11.18
N LEU A 47 -5.70 2.35 -10.48
CA LEU A 47 -4.76 2.27 -9.38
C LEU A 47 -3.32 2.19 -9.90
N ASP A 48 -3.05 1.40 -10.94
CA ASP A 48 -1.72 1.35 -11.57
C ASP A 48 -1.29 2.75 -12.06
N ASP A 49 -2.19 3.49 -12.70
CA ASP A 49 -1.95 4.86 -13.19
C ASP A 49 -1.73 5.87 -12.04
N PHE A 50 -2.42 5.68 -10.90
CA PHE A 50 -2.26 6.52 -9.72
C PHE A 50 -0.91 6.29 -9.01
N GLU A 51 -0.51 5.03 -8.85
CA GLU A 51 0.80 4.68 -8.27
C GLU A 51 1.95 5.09 -9.21
N GLY A 52 1.71 5.01 -10.52
CA GLY A 52 2.62 5.45 -11.57
C GLY A 52 3.95 4.70 -11.53
N GLU A 53 5.00 5.35 -12.05
CA GLU A 53 6.35 4.75 -12.10
C GLU A 53 7.08 4.74 -10.75
N LEU A 54 6.52 5.41 -9.73
CA LEU A 54 7.09 5.49 -8.39
C LEU A 54 7.01 4.16 -7.64
N TYR A 55 6.09 3.29 -8.04
CA TYR A 55 5.95 1.97 -7.47
C TYR A 55 5.92 0.89 -8.53
N GLN A 56 6.38 -0.29 -8.15
CA GLN A 56 6.34 -1.48 -8.99
C GLN A 56 5.40 -2.52 -8.35
N PRO A 57 4.40 -3.03 -9.09
CA PRO A 57 3.59 -4.14 -8.61
C PRO A 57 4.44 -5.42 -8.56
N VAL A 58 4.40 -6.14 -7.45
CA VAL A 58 5.01 -7.45 -7.30
C VAL A 58 4.01 -8.45 -6.74
N LEU A 59 4.14 -9.71 -7.18
CA LEU A 59 3.33 -10.81 -6.68
C LEU A 59 3.77 -11.16 -5.25
N VAL A 60 2.82 -11.15 -4.31
CA VAL A 60 3.05 -11.51 -2.91
C VAL A 60 2.02 -12.51 -2.41
N THR A 61 2.39 -13.24 -1.37
CA THR A 61 1.46 -14.07 -0.60
C THR A 61 0.93 -13.29 0.59
N ALA A 62 -0.37 -13.00 0.59
CA ALA A 62 -1.05 -12.28 1.66
C ALA A 62 -1.84 -13.24 2.56
N GLU A 63 -1.69 -13.08 3.87
CA GLU A 63 -2.49 -13.73 4.91
C GLU A 63 -3.83 -13.01 5.05
N VAL A 64 -4.94 -13.69 4.73
CA VAL A 64 -6.29 -13.12 4.76
C VAL A 64 -6.87 -13.17 6.16
N GLY A 65 -7.52 -12.08 6.59
CA GLY A 65 -8.18 -12.00 7.89
C GLY A 65 -7.21 -11.87 9.06
N SER A 66 -5.91 -11.69 8.78
CA SER A 66 -4.92 -11.37 9.81
C SER A 66 -5.23 -10.01 10.43
N VAL A 67 -5.62 -10.02 11.71
CA VAL A 67 -5.77 -8.83 12.55
C VAL A 67 -4.68 -8.88 13.63
N PRO A 68 -4.02 -7.76 13.98
CA PRO A 68 -3.07 -7.72 15.07
C PRO A 68 -3.67 -8.29 16.37
N GLY A 69 -3.03 -9.33 16.93
CA GLY A 69 -3.46 -9.96 18.18
C GLY A 69 -4.32 -11.22 18.04
N GLN A 70 -4.68 -11.67 16.84
CA GLN A 70 -5.34 -12.97 16.62
C GLN A 70 -4.34 -14.05 16.17
N VAL A 71 -4.55 -15.28 16.66
CA VAL A 71 -3.69 -16.44 16.39
C VAL A 71 -4.12 -17.08 15.06
N GLN A 72 -3.20 -16.99 14.10
CA GLN A 72 -3.18 -17.63 12.77
C GLN A 72 -4.21 -17.17 11.74
N ALA A 73 -3.70 -16.65 10.63
CA ALA A 73 -4.43 -16.57 9.37
C ALA A 73 -4.73 -18.00 8.90
N THR A 74 -6.01 -18.30 8.69
CA THR A 74 -6.46 -19.61 8.19
C THR A 74 -6.36 -19.74 6.67
N GLN A 75 -6.12 -18.63 5.97
CA GLN A 75 -6.07 -18.60 4.50
C GLN A 75 -4.99 -17.65 4.00
N THR A 76 -4.25 -18.07 2.98
CA THR A 76 -3.37 -17.22 2.18
C THR A 76 -3.91 -17.09 0.76
N VAL A 77 -3.59 -15.96 0.11
CA VAL A 77 -3.92 -15.72 -1.30
C VAL A 77 -2.73 -15.05 -2.00
N GLU A 78 -2.62 -15.26 -3.30
CA GLU A 78 -1.74 -14.46 -4.13
C GLU A 78 -2.41 -13.11 -4.46
N ALA A 79 -1.64 -12.04 -4.35
CA ALA A 79 -2.09 -10.69 -4.65
C ALA A 79 -0.90 -9.85 -5.14
N ASP A 80 -1.18 -8.76 -5.84
CA ASP A 80 -0.14 -7.77 -6.14
C ASP A 80 -0.03 -6.75 -5.01
N MET A 81 1.21 -6.33 -4.73
CA MET A 81 1.52 -5.23 -3.82
C MET A 81 2.51 -4.27 -4.50
N TYR A 82 2.31 -2.97 -4.31
CA TYR A 82 3.18 -1.93 -4.85
C TYR A 82 4.38 -1.71 -3.93
N LEU A 83 5.57 -1.98 -4.45
CA LEU A 83 6.85 -1.73 -3.78
C LEU A 83 7.43 -0.41 -4.28
N TRP A 84 8.14 0.27 -3.40
CA TRP A 84 8.85 1.49 -3.77
C TRP A 84 9.88 1.21 -4.87
N ASN A 85 9.78 1.96 -5.96
CA ASN A 85 10.65 1.87 -7.14
C ASN A 85 11.56 3.10 -7.31
N GLY A 86 11.56 4.02 -6.35
CA GLY A 86 12.46 5.17 -6.33
C GLY A 86 13.76 4.92 -5.56
N ASP A 87 14.53 5.99 -5.35
CA ASP A 87 15.82 5.95 -4.67
C ASP A 87 15.72 5.39 -3.24
N ALA A 88 16.68 4.55 -2.85
CA ALA A 88 16.73 3.98 -1.51
C ALA A 88 16.99 5.05 -0.44
N GLU A 89 17.72 6.10 -0.81
CA GLU A 89 18.05 7.25 0.05
C GLU A 89 16.82 8.11 0.37
N ALA A 90 15.74 8.01 -0.43
CA ALA A 90 14.48 8.66 -0.13
C ALA A 90 13.73 7.96 1.03
N VAL A 91 14.07 6.71 1.34
CA VAL A 91 13.41 5.91 2.37
C VAL A 91 14.01 6.21 3.74
N SER A 92 13.18 6.67 4.67
CA SER A 92 13.60 6.88 6.04
C SER A 92 13.67 5.56 6.82
N THR A 93 14.45 5.56 7.90
CA THR A 93 14.49 4.45 8.86
C THR A 93 13.25 4.36 9.75
N GLY A 94 12.41 5.39 9.77
CA GLY A 94 11.23 5.48 10.63
C GLY A 94 10.02 4.75 10.07
N PRO A 95 9.11 4.26 10.94
CA PRO A 95 7.81 3.76 10.50
C PRO A 95 6.95 4.91 9.96
N TRP A 96 6.03 4.57 9.06
CA TRP A 96 4.95 5.47 8.68
C TRP A 96 3.71 5.19 9.53
N SER A 97 3.03 6.24 10.00
CA SER A 97 1.81 6.14 10.82
C SER A 97 0.60 6.58 10.01
N LEU A 98 -0.37 5.67 9.91
CA LEU A 98 -1.65 5.95 9.27
C LEU A 98 -2.45 6.97 10.06
N GLU A 99 -2.42 6.86 11.39
CA GLU A 99 -3.13 7.75 12.30
C GLU A 99 -2.65 9.19 12.10
N ARG A 100 -1.33 9.40 12.09
CA ARG A 100 -0.74 10.71 11.84
C ARG A 100 -1.09 11.25 10.45
N PHE A 101 -1.09 10.40 9.42
CA PHE A 101 -1.49 10.82 8.08
C PHE A 101 -2.94 11.29 8.02
N ILE A 102 -3.86 10.53 8.64
CA ILE A 102 -5.28 10.88 8.72
C ILE A 102 -5.47 12.22 9.45
N GLU A 103 -4.78 12.41 10.58
CA GLU A 103 -4.91 13.59 11.41
C GLU A 103 -4.29 14.86 10.79
N GLU A 104 -3.12 14.73 10.15
CA GLU A 104 -2.34 15.89 9.73
C GLU A 104 -2.42 16.20 8.22
N ARG A 105 -2.54 15.18 7.35
CA ARG A 105 -2.27 15.34 5.91
C ARG A 105 -3.40 14.91 4.98
N LEU A 106 -4.38 14.15 5.47
CA LEU A 106 -5.47 13.62 4.63
C LEU A 106 -6.29 14.74 4.00
N GLN A 107 -6.60 15.82 4.72
CA GLN A 107 -7.38 16.93 4.16
C GLN A 107 -6.63 17.62 3.01
N ASP A 108 -5.34 17.93 3.19
CA ASP A 108 -4.50 18.50 2.13
C ASP A 108 -4.49 17.61 0.88
N TRP A 109 -4.47 16.29 1.09
CA TRP A 109 -4.51 15.30 0.02
C TRP A 109 -5.86 15.33 -0.72
N LEU A 110 -6.97 15.29 0.01
CA LEU A 110 -8.30 15.36 -0.59
C LEU A 110 -8.49 16.66 -1.39
N ASP A 111 -8.00 17.79 -0.87
CA ASP A 111 -8.07 19.09 -1.54
C ASP A 111 -7.20 19.14 -2.80
N LEU A 112 -6.01 18.52 -2.78
CA LEU A 112 -5.11 18.45 -3.94
C LEU A 112 -5.71 17.64 -5.09
N PHE A 113 -6.42 16.56 -4.76
CA PHE A 113 -7.04 15.66 -5.74
C PHE A 113 -8.50 16.02 -6.03
N ASP A 114 -9.04 17.10 -5.44
CA ASP A 114 -10.39 17.55 -5.74
C ASP A 114 -10.49 17.98 -7.21
N GLY A 115 -11.46 17.41 -7.92
CA GLY A 115 -11.63 17.59 -9.36
C GLY A 115 -10.65 16.83 -10.26
N MET A 116 -9.73 16.01 -9.74
CA MET A 116 -8.94 15.08 -10.56
C MET A 116 -9.76 13.85 -10.96
N GLU A 117 -9.69 13.47 -12.24
CA GLU A 117 -10.29 12.24 -12.74
C GLU A 117 -9.21 11.18 -12.93
N LEU A 118 -9.36 10.05 -12.21
CA LEU A 118 -8.53 8.88 -12.45
C LEU A 118 -8.94 8.23 -13.78
N THR A 119 -8.06 8.36 -14.77
CA THR A 119 -8.20 7.63 -16.04
C THR A 119 -7.78 6.18 -15.84
N GLY A 120 -8.39 5.29 -16.60
CA GLY A 120 -8.04 3.86 -16.61
C GLY A 120 -8.63 3.25 -17.86
N GLU A 121 -8.30 3.84 -19.02
CA GLU A 121 -8.70 3.36 -20.33
C GLU A 121 -7.89 2.11 -20.66
N ASP A 122 -8.55 1.02 -21.07
CA ASP A 122 -7.92 -0.29 -21.32
C ASP A 122 -6.73 -0.22 -22.29
#